data_AF-A0A1E3YJA4-F1
#
_entry.id   AF-A0A1E3YJA4-F1
#
_cell.length_a   1.000
_cell.length_b   1.000
_cell.length_c   1.000
_cell.angle_alpha   90.00
_cell.angle_beta   90.00
_cell.angle_gamma   90.00
#
_symmetry.space_group_name_H-M   'P 1'
#
loop_
_entity.id
_entity.type
_entity.pdbx_description
1 polymer ?
#
loop_
_entity_poly.entity_id
_entity_poly.type
_entity_poly.pdbx_seq_one_letter_code
_entity_poly.pdbx_strand_id
1 'polypeptide(L)'
;MYKMTHMPDPGRSIRAAGVGRCRLAAAMAAGLVLAACASPPAVLRDLEPEARTVARVLRTTDRAAFDALIARMAAGDVSDPTQQAIRFHAYLRTGVVPTYVPLASDEAIRAYVRVTMTEIRELRDASYARCFAFLFGSRTDEAELIRLEATLSPATRTAAFRAIANLMTSAEPVPVSVDEEAVWHVLDNRIVPALPAWLGERTMVLRDARARDLDRTAACDVTAAVYAAVVDLPGPDGAAVMRYLLARQMMAGL
;
A
#
# COMPACT_ATOMS: atom_id res chain seq x y z
N MET A 1 63.40 -43.32 31.07
CA MET A 1 64.28 -42.18 31.41
C MET A 1 63.68 -40.95 30.73
N TYR A 2 63.32 -39.94 31.54
CA TYR A 2 62.78 -38.61 31.23
C TYR A 2 61.50 -38.50 30.37
N LYS A 3 60.53 -37.59 30.55
CA LYS A 3 59.91 -36.75 31.61
C LYS A 3 59.11 -35.70 30.79
N MET A 4 57.81 -35.53 31.10
CA MET A 4 56.92 -34.34 30.98
C MET A 4 57.22 -33.28 29.88
N THR A 5 56.25 -32.74 29.14
CA THR A 5 55.18 -31.85 29.64
C THR A 5 54.07 -31.59 28.61
N HIS A 6 52.85 -31.40 29.12
CA HIS A 6 51.72 -30.74 28.47
C HIS A 6 51.92 -29.22 28.37
N MET A 7 51.50 -28.61 27.26
CA MET A 7 50.86 -27.29 27.22
C MET A 7 49.98 -27.15 25.96
N PRO A 8 48.82 -26.46 26.02
CA PRO A 8 47.85 -26.38 24.93
C PRO A 8 48.09 -25.21 23.96
N ASP A 9 47.71 -25.44 22.72
CA ASP A 9 47.80 -24.54 21.57
C ASP A 9 46.65 -23.50 21.57
N PRO A 10 46.95 -22.18 21.61
CA PRO A 10 45.93 -21.14 21.53
C PRO A 10 45.86 -20.58 20.09
N GLY A 11 44.90 -21.02 19.28
CA GLY A 11 44.83 -20.45 17.93
C GLY A 11 43.75 -20.98 16.99
N ARG A 12 42.52 -21.18 17.46
CA ARG A 12 41.39 -21.54 16.61
C ARG A 12 41.05 -20.37 15.67
N SER A 13 41.54 -20.46 14.43
CA SER A 13 41.15 -19.62 13.30
C SER A 13 39.69 -19.88 12.95
N ILE A 14 38.79 -19.01 13.42
CA ILE A 14 37.43 -18.88 12.89
C ILE A 14 37.47 -17.68 11.95
N ARG A 15 37.39 -17.95 10.64
CA ARG A 15 37.11 -16.93 9.63
C ARG A 15 35.72 -16.37 9.91
N ALA A 16 35.65 -15.23 10.58
CA ALA A 16 34.46 -14.41 10.64
C ALA A 16 34.25 -13.73 9.27
N ALA A 17 33.05 -13.93 8.73
CA ALA A 17 32.54 -13.27 7.54
C ALA A 17 32.71 -11.75 7.64
N GLY A 18 33.03 -11.14 6.50
CA GLY A 18 33.26 -9.70 6.37
C GLY A 18 32.04 -8.87 6.77
N VAL A 19 32.10 -8.26 7.94
CA VAL A 19 31.32 -7.07 8.29
C VAL A 19 32.15 -5.88 7.84
N GLY A 20 31.68 -5.16 6.82
CA GLY A 20 32.28 -3.91 6.36
C GLY A 20 32.38 -2.93 7.51
N ARG A 21 33.62 -2.62 7.93
CA ARG A 21 33.90 -1.63 8.98
C ARG A 21 33.69 -0.23 8.42
N CYS A 22 32.56 0.41 8.73
CA CYS A 22 32.46 1.86 8.66
C CYS A 22 33.39 2.46 9.72
N ARG A 23 34.39 3.24 9.30
CA ARG A 23 35.31 3.96 10.20
C ARG A 23 34.52 5.04 10.94
N LEU A 24 34.49 4.97 12.28
CA LEU A 24 34.05 6.07 13.13
C LEU A 24 35.05 7.22 12.97
N ALA A 25 34.61 8.36 12.42
CA ALA A 25 35.27 9.63 12.64
C ALA A 25 34.81 10.15 14.01
N ALA A 26 35.75 10.27 14.95
CA ALA A 26 35.50 10.91 16.23
C ALA A 26 35.39 12.43 16.01
N ALA A 27 34.18 12.98 16.11
CA ALA A 27 33.95 14.41 16.19
C ALA A 27 33.33 14.72 17.57
N MET A 28 34.20 15.09 18.53
CA MET A 28 33.77 15.80 19.73
C MET A 28 33.61 17.28 19.39
N ALA A 29 32.40 17.70 19.04
CA ALA A 29 31.88 19.06 19.23
C ALA A 29 30.43 19.13 18.76
N ALA A 30 29.55 19.58 19.66
CA ALA A 30 28.25 20.20 19.42
C ALA A 30 27.41 19.74 18.20
N GLY A 31 26.41 18.89 18.48
CA GLY A 31 25.09 18.92 17.84
C GLY A 31 25.03 18.99 16.32
N LEU A 32 25.40 17.92 15.60
CA LEU A 32 24.97 17.72 14.22
C LEU A 32 24.86 16.22 13.87
N VAL A 33 23.60 15.81 13.62
CA VAL A 33 23.09 14.68 12.81
C VAL A 33 24.07 13.52 12.50
N LEU A 34 24.03 12.47 13.32
CA LEU A 34 24.45 11.11 12.93
C LEU A 34 23.21 10.29 12.55
N ALA A 35 22.64 10.54 11.37
CA ALA A 35 21.45 9.83 10.88
C ALA A 35 21.72 8.98 9.63
N ALA A 36 22.96 8.50 9.42
CA ALA A 36 23.31 7.77 8.20
C ALA A 36 23.69 6.28 8.39
N CYS A 37 23.72 5.74 9.62
CA CYS A 37 24.18 4.35 9.86
C CYS A 37 23.28 3.49 10.76
N ALA A 38 22.06 3.93 11.09
CA ALA A 38 21.13 3.08 11.81
C ALA A 38 20.71 1.91 10.90
N SER A 39 20.99 0.67 11.33
CA SER A 39 20.42 -0.53 10.70
C SER A 39 18.90 -0.37 10.63
N PRO A 40 18.23 -0.82 9.56
CA PRO A 40 16.77 -0.76 9.51
C PRO A 40 16.22 -1.43 10.77
N PRO A 41 15.20 -0.83 11.42
CA PRO A 41 14.59 -1.40 12.62
C PRO A 41 14.21 -2.86 12.33
N ALA A 42 14.33 -3.73 13.33
CA ALA A 42 14.20 -5.19 13.15
C ALA A 42 12.92 -5.56 12.38
N VAL A 43 11.84 -4.85 12.67
CA VAL A 43 10.53 -4.92 12.00
C VAL A 43 10.57 -4.78 10.47
N LEU A 44 11.56 -4.10 9.90
CA LEU A 44 11.72 -3.98 8.44
C LEU A 44 12.56 -5.10 7.83
N ARG A 45 13.37 -5.82 8.61
CA ARG A 45 14.29 -6.82 8.07
C ARG A 45 13.54 -8.04 7.56
N ASP A 46 12.50 -8.43 8.28
CA ASP A 46 11.73 -9.64 8.02
C ASP A 46 10.59 -9.42 7.03
N LEU A 47 10.38 -8.17 6.58
CA LEU A 47 9.45 -7.86 5.51
C LEU A 47 9.90 -8.42 4.17
N GLU A 48 8.90 -8.74 3.33
CA GLU A 48 9.10 -9.11 1.95
C GLU A 48 9.86 -8.01 1.16
N PRO A 49 10.60 -8.36 0.09
CA PRO A 49 11.44 -7.41 -0.65
C PRO A 49 10.71 -6.15 -1.15
N GLU A 50 9.48 -6.30 -1.63
CA GLU A 50 8.64 -5.23 -2.14
C GLU A 50 8.20 -4.28 -1.02
N ALA A 51 7.77 -4.83 0.12
CA ALA A 51 7.46 -4.06 1.31
C ALA A 51 8.67 -3.24 1.78
N ARG A 52 9.88 -3.84 1.82
CA ARG A 52 11.12 -3.10 2.12
C ARG A 52 11.42 -2.00 1.12
N THR A 53 11.03 -2.18 -0.14
CA THR A 53 11.19 -1.16 -1.18
C THR A 53 10.26 0.02 -0.91
N VAL A 54 8.98 -0.22 -0.62
CA VAL A 54 8.05 0.83 -0.21
C VAL A 54 8.56 1.59 1.02
N ALA A 55 8.98 0.87 2.07
CA ALA A 55 9.53 1.49 3.27
C ALA A 55 10.76 2.37 2.98
N ARG A 56 11.62 1.96 2.03
CA ARG A 56 12.78 2.75 1.61
C ARG A 56 12.35 4.03 0.88
N VAL A 57 11.41 3.94 -0.05
CA VAL A 57 10.88 5.11 -0.77
C VAL A 57 10.22 6.06 0.23
N LEU A 58 9.37 5.54 1.12
CA LEU A 58 8.67 6.35 2.13
C LEU A 58 9.66 7.11 3.01
N ARG A 59 10.73 6.45 3.48
CA ARG A 59 11.78 7.10 4.26
C ARG A 59 12.42 8.30 3.54
N THR A 60 12.51 8.24 2.21
CA THR A 60 13.11 9.30 1.40
C THR A 60 12.13 10.38 0.95
N THR A 61 10.86 10.02 0.72
CA THR A 61 9.85 10.93 0.15
C THR A 61 8.96 11.56 1.23
N ASP A 62 8.69 10.86 2.33
CA ASP A 62 7.86 11.31 3.44
C ASP A 62 8.35 10.70 4.75
N ARG A 63 9.26 11.43 5.41
CA ARG A 63 9.87 10.97 6.64
C ARG A 63 8.87 10.81 7.78
N ALA A 64 7.85 11.67 7.85
CA ALA A 64 6.85 11.63 8.91
C ALA A 64 5.96 10.38 8.78
N ALA A 65 5.49 10.08 7.57
CA ALA A 65 4.74 8.85 7.30
C ALA A 65 5.58 7.59 7.53
N PHE A 66 6.88 7.63 7.24
CA PHE A 66 7.79 6.54 7.57
C PHE A 66 7.93 6.33 9.08
N ASP A 67 8.17 7.39 9.86
CA ASP A 67 8.32 7.27 11.30
C ASP A 67 7.02 6.78 11.97
N ALA A 68 5.85 7.24 11.48
CA ALA A 68 4.54 6.75 11.92
C ALA A 68 4.31 5.26 11.60
N LEU A 69 4.71 4.81 10.40
CA LEU A 69 4.70 3.40 10.03
C LEU A 69 5.54 2.55 11.00
N ILE A 70 6.77 2.97 11.30
CA ILE A 70 7.66 2.23 12.20
C ILE A 70 7.05 2.13 13.59
N ALA A 71 6.52 3.23 14.13
CA ALA A 71 5.87 3.23 15.44
C ALA A 71 4.68 2.27 15.49
N ARG A 72 3.85 2.25 14.44
CA ARG A 72 2.67 1.39 14.34
C ARG A 72 3.04 -0.08 14.25
N MET A 73 4.03 -0.44 13.44
CA MET A 73 4.46 -1.84 13.34
C MET A 73 5.14 -2.33 14.63
N ALA A 74 5.86 -1.46 15.34
CA ALA A 74 6.47 -1.80 16.63
C ALA A 74 5.46 -2.02 17.76
N ALA A 75 4.23 -1.50 17.64
CA ALA A 75 3.16 -1.71 18.60
C ALA A 75 2.43 -3.06 18.42
N GLY A 76 2.64 -3.75 17.29
CA GLY A 76 2.06 -5.06 17.01
C GLY A 76 2.93 -6.23 17.46
N ASP A 77 2.44 -7.45 17.29
CA ASP A 77 3.27 -8.64 17.43
C ASP A 77 4.29 -8.70 16.29
N VAL A 78 5.56 -8.51 16.63
CA VAL A 78 6.69 -8.51 15.70
C VAL A 78 7.30 -9.91 15.49
N SER A 79 6.72 -10.96 16.04
CA SER A 79 7.25 -12.33 15.90
C SER A 79 6.78 -13.05 14.62
N ASP A 80 5.69 -12.61 14.00
CA ASP A 80 5.15 -13.17 12.75
C ASP A 80 5.36 -12.21 11.56
N PRO A 81 6.31 -12.50 10.65
CA PRO A 81 6.58 -11.67 9.47
C PRO A 81 5.37 -11.53 8.53
N THR A 82 4.50 -12.54 8.47
CA THR A 82 3.29 -12.50 7.63
C THR A 82 2.30 -11.49 8.18
N GLN A 83 2.08 -11.51 9.50
CA GLN A 83 1.21 -10.53 10.17
C GLN A 83 1.77 -9.11 10.06
N GLN A 84 3.09 -8.95 10.12
CA GLN A 84 3.72 -7.65 9.88
C GLN A 84 3.47 -7.14 8.46
N ALA A 85 3.63 -8.00 7.44
CA ALA A 85 3.37 -7.63 6.05
C ALA A 85 1.91 -7.23 5.82
N ILE A 86 0.96 -7.94 6.44
CA ILE A 86 -0.48 -7.65 6.40
C ILE A 86 -0.77 -6.28 7.05
N ARG A 87 -0.23 -6.03 8.24
CA ARG A 87 -0.37 -4.74 8.94
C ARG A 87 0.23 -3.58 8.15
N PHE A 88 1.38 -3.82 7.54
CA PHE A 88 2.03 -2.83 6.72
C PHE A 88 1.15 -2.47 5.51
N HIS A 89 0.59 -3.47 4.82
CA HIS A 89 -0.30 -3.22 3.70
C HIS A 89 -1.53 -2.40 4.11
N ALA A 90 -2.17 -2.76 5.23
CA ALA A 90 -3.31 -2.02 5.79
C ALA A 90 -2.98 -0.54 6.09
N TYR A 91 -1.78 -0.28 6.62
CA TYR A 91 -1.31 1.10 6.85
C TYR A 91 -1.10 1.85 5.53
N LEU A 92 -0.45 1.24 4.55
CA LEU A 92 -0.20 1.92 3.27
C LEU A 92 -1.50 2.35 2.61
N ARG A 93 -2.50 1.47 2.59
CA ARG A 93 -3.81 1.73 2.00
C ARG A 93 -4.53 2.93 2.63
N THR A 94 -4.42 3.12 3.95
CA THR A 94 -5.16 4.17 4.67
C THR A 94 -4.36 5.43 4.95
N GLY A 95 -3.04 5.32 5.13
CA GLY A 95 -2.16 6.44 5.50
C GLY A 95 -1.29 6.96 4.35
N VAL A 96 -1.01 6.16 3.32
CA VAL A 96 -0.08 6.52 2.24
C VAL A 96 -0.80 6.75 0.92
N VAL A 97 -1.63 5.80 0.48
CA VAL A 97 -2.31 5.90 -0.81
C VAL A 97 -3.14 7.19 -0.96
N PRO A 98 -3.98 7.61 0.01
CA PRO A 98 -4.78 8.83 -0.14
C PRO A 98 -3.94 10.09 -0.36
N THR A 99 -2.75 10.15 0.26
CA THR A 99 -1.80 11.26 0.12
C THR A 99 -1.20 11.32 -1.28
N TYR A 100 -0.89 10.17 -1.88
CA TYR A 100 -0.16 10.09 -3.14
C TYR A 100 -1.05 9.97 -4.38
N VAL A 101 -2.31 9.54 -4.26
CA VAL A 101 -3.27 9.52 -5.38
C VAL A 101 -3.39 10.86 -6.13
N PRO A 102 -3.53 12.02 -5.46
CA PRO A 102 -3.64 13.29 -6.18
C PRO A 102 -2.31 13.75 -6.81
N LEU A 103 -1.17 13.22 -6.36
CA LEU A 103 0.18 13.63 -6.78
C LEU A 103 0.79 12.72 -7.85
N ALA A 104 0.40 11.45 -7.88
CA ALA A 104 0.99 10.44 -8.75
C ALA A 104 0.69 10.67 -10.23
N SER A 105 1.53 10.12 -11.11
CA SER A 105 1.30 10.16 -12.56
C SER A 105 0.08 9.34 -12.99
N ASP A 106 -0.47 9.65 -14.16
CA ASP A 106 -1.61 8.92 -14.73
C ASP A 106 -1.31 7.43 -14.92
N GLU A 107 -0.08 7.09 -15.31
CA GLU A 107 0.35 5.69 -15.48
C GLU A 107 0.36 4.94 -14.14
N ALA A 108 0.87 5.58 -13.08
CA ALA A 108 0.90 4.98 -11.76
C ALA A 108 -0.52 4.77 -11.19
N ILE A 109 -1.44 5.71 -11.42
CA ILE A 109 -2.86 5.56 -11.04
C ILE A 109 -3.50 4.38 -11.75
N ARG A 110 -3.29 4.22 -13.07
CA ARG A 110 -3.81 3.07 -13.83
C ARG A 110 -3.22 1.76 -13.32
N ALA A 111 -1.91 1.71 -13.06
CA ALA A 111 -1.25 0.52 -12.53
C ALA A 111 -1.82 0.13 -11.16
N TYR A 112 -2.06 1.11 -10.29
CA TYR A 112 -2.68 0.88 -8.98
C TYR A 112 -4.11 0.35 -9.11
N VAL A 113 -4.96 0.97 -9.94
CA VAL A 113 -6.34 0.51 -10.15
C VAL A 113 -6.39 -0.91 -10.72
N ARG A 114 -5.47 -1.31 -11.62
CA ARG A 114 -5.38 -2.70 -12.12
C ARG A 114 -5.17 -3.70 -11.00
N VAL A 115 -4.31 -3.37 -10.01
CA VAL A 115 -4.10 -4.23 -8.85
C VAL A 115 -5.32 -4.20 -7.92
N THR A 116 -5.92 -3.03 -7.68
CA THR A 116 -7.14 -2.89 -6.87
C THR A 116 -8.30 -3.72 -7.43
N MET A 117 -8.45 -3.82 -8.75
CA MET A 117 -9.43 -4.74 -9.35
C MET A 117 -9.16 -6.20 -9.01
N THR A 118 -7.90 -6.61 -8.86
CA THR A 118 -7.53 -7.97 -8.46
C THR A 118 -7.85 -8.20 -6.99
N GLU A 119 -7.54 -7.23 -6.12
CA GLU A 119 -7.92 -7.27 -4.70
C GLU A 119 -9.44 -7.36 -4.51
N ILE A 120 -10.21 -6.53 -5.24
CA ILE A 120 -11.68 -6.56 -5.21
C ILE A 120 -12.20 -7.96 -5.59
N ARG A 121 -11.64 -8.58 -6.63
CA ARG A 121 -12.05 -9.93 -7.07
C ARG A 121 -11.75 -10.97 -5.99
N GLU A 122 -10.53 -11.03 -5.47
CA GLU A 122 -10.18 -12.00 -4.42
C GLU A 122 -11.05 -11.82 -3.17
N LEU A 123 -11.29 -10.59 -2.74
CA LEU A 123 -12.13 -10.30 -1.58
C LEU A 123 -13.59 -10.65 -1.84
N ARG A 124 -14.11 -10.36 -3.03
CA ARG A 124 -15.49 -10.71 -3.42
C ARG A 124 -15.67 -12.22 -3.47
N ASP A 125 -14.73 -12.93 -4.08
CA ASP A 125 -14.77 -14.39 -4.22
C ASP A 125 -14.68 -15.08 -2.85
N ALA A 126 -14.02 -14.44 -1.87
CA ALA A 126 -14.08 -14.86 -0.47
C ALA A 126 -15.41 -14.48 0.21
N SER A 127 -15.90 -13.24 0.04
CA SER A 127 -17.23 -12.80 0.46
C SER A 127 -17.53 -11.36 0.00
N TYR A 128 -18.76 -11.11 -0.47
CA TYR A 128 -19.23 -9.75 -0.79
C TYR A 128 -19.14 -8.78 0.40
N ALA A 129 -19.25 -9.26 1.65
CA ALA A 129 -19.08 -8.40 2.83
C ALA A 129 -17.64 -7.90 2.98
N ARG A 130 -16.64 -8.72 2.62
CA ARG A 130 -15.22 -8.32 2.66
C ARG A 130 -14.90 -7.31 1.56
N CYS A 131 -15.35 -7.59 0.33
CA CYS A 131 -15.20 -6.63 -0.76
C CYS A 131 -15.88 -5.28 -0.41
N PHE A 132 -17.07 -5.30 0.18
CA PHE A 132 -17.76 -4.09 0.59
C PHE A 132 -16.97 -3.32 1.67
N ALA A 133 -16.50 -4.01 2.71
CA ALA A 133 -15.69 -3.41 3.78
C ALA A 133 -14.36 -2.84 3.24
N PHE A 134 -13.81 -3.42 2.19
CA PHE A 134 -12.63 -2.90 1.52
C PHE A 134 -12.88 -1.63 0.73
N LEU A 135 -14.00 -1.54 -0.01
CA LEU A 135 -14.30 -0.39 -0.88
C LEU A 135 -14.97 0.79 -0.15
N PHE A 136 -15.79 0.49 0.86
CA PHE A 136 -16.67 1.47 1.51
C PHE A 136 -16.53 1.48 3.04
N GLY A 137 -15.57 0.73 3.58
CA GLY A 137 -15.36 0.61 5.01
C GLY A 137 -14.62 1.79 5.61
N SER A 138 -15.11 2.99 5.37
CA SER A 138 -14.61 4.24 5.96
C SER A 138 -14.59 4.28 7.49
N ARG A 139 -15.11 3.25 8.15
CA ARG A 139 -15.12 3.04 9.61
C ARG A 139 -14.55 1.67 10.01
N THR A 140 -13.87 1.02 9.07
CA THR A 140 -13.20 -0.26 9.30
C THR A 140 -12.05 -0.01 10.27
N ASP A 141 -12.15 -0.59 11.45
CA ASP A 141 -11.06 -0.53 12.41
C ASP A 141 -9.81 -1.25 11.86
N GLU A 142 -8.67 -0.99 12.49
CA GLU A 142 -7.40 -1.59 12.08
C GLU A 142 -7.47 -3.13 12.05
N ALA A 143 -8.23 -3.74 12.95
CA ALA A 143 -8.35 -5.19 13.01
C ALA A 143 -9.07 -5.76 11.78
N GLU A 144 -10.14 -5.11 11.32
CA GLU A 144 -10.85 -5.53 10.11
C GLU A 144 -10.02 -5.26 8.85
N LEU A 145 -9.27 -4.16 8.77
CA LEU A 145 -8.32 -3.96 7.65
C LEU A 145 -7.29 -5.08 7.58
N ILE A 146 -6.70 -5.47 8.72
CA ILE A 146 -5.78 -6.61 8.80
C ILE A 146 -6.46 -7.91 8.34
N ARG A 147 -7.73 -8.14 8.68
CA ARG A 147 -8.48 -9.34 8.22
C ARG A 147 -8.74 -9.33 6.71
N LEU A 148 -9.02 -8.17 6.12
CA LEU A 148 -9.18 -8.04 4.67
C LEU A 148 -7.85 -8.34 3.97
N GLU A 149 -6.77 -7.74 4.44
CA GLU A 149 -5.43 -7.96 3.90
C GLU A 149 -4.96 -9.41 4.03
N ALA A 150 -5.35 -10.10 5.11
CA ALA A 150 -5.07 -11.52 5.29
C ALA A 150 -5.83 -12.43 4.30
N THR A 151 -6.89 -11.94 3.67
CA THR A 151 -7.66 -12.69 2.66
C THR A 151 -6.95 -12.68 1.29
N LEU A 152 -6.10 -11.69 1.04
CA LEU A 152 -5.42 -11.53 -0.24
C LEU A 152 -4.30 -12.54 -0.44
N SER A 153 -4.16 -13.04 -1.67
CA SER A 153 -3.05 -13.90 -2.04
C SER A 153 -1.71 -13.18 -1.87
N PRO A 154 -0.62 -13.89 -1.57
CA PRO A 154 0.71 -13.28 -1.51
C PRO A 154 1.07 -12.54 -2.79
N ALA A 155 0.73 -13.10 -3.95
CA ALA A 155 0.99 -12.47 -5.25
C ALA A 155 0.27 -11.13 -5.41
N THR A 156 -0.99 -11.04 -4.99
CA THR A 156 -1.77 -9.80 -5.04
C THR A 156 -1.21 -8.75 -4.09
N ARG A 157 -0.83 -9.12 -2.86
CA ARG A 157 -0.16 -8.21 -1.91
C ARG A 157 1.18 -7.70 -2.44
N THR A 158 2.00 -8.58 -3.03
CA THR A 158 3.26 -8.20 -3.67
C THR A 158 3.03 -7.19 -4.81
N ALA A 159 2.03 -7.44 -5.67
CA ALA A 159 1.69 -6.51 -6.76
C ALA A 159 1.22 -5.15 -6.22
N ALA A 160 0.45 -5.15 -5.13
CA ALA A 160 -0.05 -3.94 -4.50
C ALA A 160 1.07 -3.10 -3.88
N PHE A 161 2.05 -3.72 -3.19
CA PHE A 161 3.25 -3.00 -2.74
C PHE A 161 3.99 -2.31 -3.89
N ARG A 162 4.17 -2.99 -5.04
CA ARG A 162 4.82 -2.39 -6.22
C ARG A 162 4.03 -1.21 -6.77
N ALA A 163 2.71 -1.34 -6.87
CA ALA A 163 1.86 -0.27 -7.34
C ALA A 163 1.89 0.95 -6.40
N ILE A 164 1.88 0.73 -5.09
CA ILE A 164 1.98 1.80 -4.08
C ILE A 164 3.36 2.49 -4.15
N ALA A 165 4.45 1.72 -4.30
CA ALA A 165 5.77 2.30 -4.53
C ALA A 165 5.77 3.21 -5.77
N ASN A 166 5.11 2.77 -6.86
CA ASN A 166 5.03 3.55 -8.09
C ASN A 166 4.24 4.86 -7.93
N LEU A 167 3.14 4.84 -7.16
CA LEU A 167 2.42 6.08 -6.81
C LEU A 167 3.35 7.09 -6.14
N MET A 168 4.16 6.62 -5.19
CA MET A 168 5.07 7.47 -4.43
C MET A 168 6.23 7.99 -5.27
N THR A 169 6.83 7.15 -6.12
CA THR A 169 7.98 7.56 -6.94
C THR A 169 7.61 8.42 -8.14
N SER A 170 6.35 8.34 -8.59
CA SER A 170 5.82 9.18 -9.68
C SER A 170 5.16 10.45 -9.18
N ALA A 171 5.17 10.70 -7.87
CA ALA A 171 4.51 11.84 -7.27
C ALA A 171 5.16 13.16 -7.71
N GLU A 172 4.33 14.07 -8.19
CA GLU A 172 4.72 15.43 -8.53
C GLU A 172 4.44 16.40 -7.35
N PRO A 173 5.12 17.56 -7.29
CA PRO A 173 4.93 18.51 -6.19
C PRO A 173 3.54 19.16 -6.15
N VAL A 174 2.83 19.17 -7.29
CA VAL A 174 1.54 19.83 -7.44
C VAL A 174 0.47 18.78 -7.72
N PRO A 175 -0.62 18.72 -6.92
CA PRO A 175 -1.75 17.85 -7.20
C PRO A 175 -2.32 18.06 -8.61
N VAL A 176 -2.68 16.96 -9.26
CA VAL A 176 -3.47 17.01 -10.50
C VAL A 176 -4.87 17.50 -10.15
N SER A 177 -5.26 18.65 -10.69
CA SER A 177 -6.62 19.16 -10.56
C SER A 177 -7.59 18.24 -11.30
N VAL A 178 -8.67 17.83 -10.63
CA VAL A 178 -9.75 17.01 -11.22
C VAL A 178 -10.98 17.89 -11.38
N ASP A 179 -11.42 18.08 -12.62
CA ASP A 179 -12.70 18.71 -12.92
C ASP A 179 -13.82 17.68 -12.70
N GLU A 180 -14.60 17.86 -11.63
CA GLU A 180 -15.67 16.94 -11.28
C GLU A 180 -16.79 16.92 -12.32
N GLU A 181 -17.11 18.03 -12.97
CA GLU A 181 -18.16 18.10 -13.98
C GLU A 181 -17.74 17.29 -15.22
N ALA A 182 -16.49 17.44 -15.66
CA ALA A 182 -15.92 16.64 -16.74
C ALA A 182 -15.88 15.15 -16.40
N VAL A 183 -15.53 14.80 -15.15
CA VAL A 183 -15.55 13.40 -14.68
C VAL A 183 -16.96 12.82 -14.72
N TRP A 184 -17.97 13.56 -14.24
CA TRP A 184 -19.36 13.11 -14.31
C TRP A 184 -19.85 12.95 -15.73
N HIS A 185 -19.47 13.86 -16.62
CA HIS A 185 -19.78 13.74 -18.04
C HIS A 185 -19.22 12.45 -18.64
N VAL A 186 -17.98 12.06 -18.31
CA VAL A 186 -17.39 10.79 -18.76
C VAL A 186 -18.10 9.59 -18.13
N LEU A 187 -18.40 9.66 -16.83
CA LEU A 187 -19.11 8.58 -16.13
C LEU A 187 -20.47 8.30 -16.75
N ASP A 188 -21.32 9.33 -16.91
CA ASP A 188 -22.68 9.17 -17.39
C ASP A 188 -22.77 8.83 -18.89
N ASN A 189 -21.89 9.40 -19.72
CA ASN A 189 -22.01 9.27 -21.18
C ASN A 189 -21.13 8.18 -21.79
N ARG A 190 -20.08 7.71 -21.09
CA ARG A 190 -19.14 6.71 -21.63
C ARG A 190 -19.06 5.46 -20.77
N ILE A 191 -18.98 5.62 -19.44
CA ILE A 191 -18.79 4.47 -18.55
C ILE A 191 -20.10 3.75 -18.29
N VAL A 192 -21.11 4.43 -17.75
CA VAL A 192 -22.42 3.83 -17.40
C VAL A 192 -23.05 3.10 -18.60
N PRO A 193 -23.07 3.65 -19.83
CA PRO A 193 -23.62 2.94 -20.98
C PRO A 193 -22.81 1.72 -21.42
N ALA A 194 -21.51 1.67 -21.08
CA ALA A 194 -20.64 0.54 -21.38
C ALA A 194 -20.68 -0.56 -20.29
N LEU A 195 -21.37 -0.32 -19.17
CA LEU A 195 -21.50 -1.30 -18.11
C LEU A 195 -22.42 -2.47 -18.55
N PRO A 196 -22.17 -3.69 -18.05
CA PRO A 196 -23.02 -4.83 -18.34
C PRO A 196 -24.50 -4.57 -18.01
N ALA A 197 -25.40 -4.91 -18.94
CA ALA A 197 -26.83 -4.63 -18.81
C ALA A 197 -27.49 -5.23 -17.55
N TRP A 198 -26.94 -6.34 -17.02
CA TRP A 198 -27.44 -6.95 -15.78
C TRP A 198 -27.22 -6.08 -14.53
N LEU A 199 -26.33 -5.08 -14.60
CA LEU A 199 -26.18 -4.09 -13.55
C LEU A 199 -27.36 -3.12 -13.52
N GLY A 200 -27.94 -2.74 -14.67
CA GLY A 200 -29.18 -1.95 -14.75
C GLY A 200 -29.25 -0.80 -13.71
N GLU A 201 -30.30 -0.82 -12.89
CA GLU A 201 -30.53 0.17 -11.81
C GLU A 201 -29.51 0.09 -10.67
N ARG A 202 -28.76 -1.01 -10.52
CA ARG A 202 -27.70 -1.14 -9.51
C ARG A 202 -26.59 -0.11 -9.70
N THR A 203 -26.44 0.46 -10.89
CA THR A 203 -25.49 1.56 -11.15
C THR A 203 -25.76 2.82 -10.32
N MET A 204 -26.94 2.94 -9.70
CA MET A 204 -27.29 4.02 -8.78
C MET A 204 -26.36 4.10 -7.55
N VAL A 205 -25.66 3.02 -7.19
CA VAL A 205 -24.62 3.03 -6.13
C VAL A 205 -23.49 4.01 -6.42
N LEU A 206 -23.26 4.39 -7.67
CA LEU A 206 -22.25 5.39 -8.05
C LEU A 206 -22.64 6.81 -7.63
N ARG A 207 -23.95 7.09 -7.56
CA ARG A 207 -24.46 8.41 -7.20
C ARG A 207 -24.37 8.64 -5.70
N ASP A 208 -24.80 7.66 -4.90
CA ASP A 208 -24.76 7.73 -3.44
C ASP A 208 -24.13 6.48 -2.81
N ALA A 209 -22.79 6.46 -2.79
CA ALA A 209 -22.00 5.42 -2.12
C ALA A 209 -22.09 5.46 -0.57
N ARG A 210 -22.80 6.45 0.00
CA ARG A 210 -22.97 6.62 1.46
C ARG A 210 -24.39 6.26 1.93
N ALA A 211 -25.27 5.86 1.01
CA ALA A 211 -26.62 5.41 1.33
C ALA A 211 -26.57 4.26 2.36
N ARG A 212 -27.39 4.35 3.42
CA ARG A 212 -27.37 3.36 4.52
C ARG A 212 -27.87 1.99 4.10
N ASP A 213 -28.68 1.94 3.05
CA ASP A 213 -29.32 0.77 2.45
C ASP A 213 -28.60 0.32 1.17
N LEU A 214 -27.34 0.74 0.98
CA LEU A 214 -26.54 0.34 -0.17
C LEU A 214 -26.44 -1.19 -0.25
N ASP A 215 -26.93 -1.76 -1.36
CA ASP A 215 -26.76 -3.19 -1.65
C ASP A 215 -25.26 -3.48 -1.81
N ARG A 216 -24.71 -4.23 -0.85
CA ARG A 216 -23.28 -4.55 -0.78
C ARG A 216 -22.79 -5.34 -2.00
N THR A 217 -23.66 -6.20 -2.52
CA THR A 217 -23.36 -7.03 -3.70
C THR A 217 -23.25 -6.13 -4.92
N ALA A 218 -24.28 -5.28 -5.12
CA ALA A 218 -24.30 -4.28 -6.18
C ALA A 218 -23.10 -3.34 -6.11
N ALA A 219 -22.77 -2.84 -4.92
CA ALA A 219 -21.66 -1.91 -4.73
C ALA A 219 -20.32 -2.52 -5.18
N CYS A 220 -20.06 -3.78 -4.83
CA CYS A 220 -18.87 -4.51 -5.28
C CYS A 220 -18.83 -4.71 -6.79
N ASP A 221 -19.90 -5.25 -7.37
CA ASP A 221 -19.96 -5.60 -8.79
C ASP A 221 -19.92 -4.35 -9.69
N VAL A 222 -20.64 -3.30 -9.31
CA VAL A 222 -20.62 -2.02 -10.03
C VAL A 222 -19.25 -1.38 -9.93
N THR A 223 -18.62 -1.33 -8.75
CA THR A 223 -17.29 -0.74 -8.62
C THR A 223 -16.25 -1.48 -9.45
N ALA A 224 -16.29 -2.82 -9.44
CA ALA A 224 -15.41 -3.64 -10.26
C ALA A 224 -15.62 -3.38 -11.77
N ALA A 225 -16.88 -3.28 -12.21
CA ALA A 225 -17.21 -3.02 -13.60
C ALA A 225 -16.81 -1.59 -14.04
N VAL A 226 -17.00 -0.59 -13.18
CA VAL A 226 -16.55 0.79 -13.44
C VAL A 226 -15.03 0.85 -13.54
N TYR A 227 -14.29 0.23 -12.63
CA TYR A 227 -12.83 0.21 -12.73
C TYR A 227 -12.35 -0.50 -13.98
N ALA A 228 -13.00 -1.60 -14.38
CA ALA A 228 -12.71 -2.26 -15.65
C ALA A 228 -12.96 -1.36 -16.86
N ALA A 229 -14.06 -0.61 -16.87
CA ALA A 229 -14.38 0.29 -17.98
C ALA A 229 -13.44 1.51 -18.02
N VAL A 230 -13.07 2.06 -16.86
CA VAL A 230 -12.24 3.26 -16.76
C VAL A 230 -10.76 2.97 -17.05
N VAL A 231 -10.25 1.78 -16.70
CA VAL A 231 -8.83 1.44 -16.88
C VAL A 231 -8.37 1.34 -18.31
N ASP A 232 -9.30 1.05 -19.20
CA ASP A 232 -9.06 0.96 -20.64
C ASP A 232 -9.46 2.25 -21.38
N LEU A 233 -9.93 3.29 -20.68
CA LEU A 233 -10.19 4.59 -21.31
C LEU A 233 -8.87 5.23 -21.80
N PRO A 234 -8.80 5.58 -23.10
CA PRO A 234 -7.65 6.29 -23.65
C PRO A 234 -7.60 7.74 -23.13
N GLY A 235 -6.41 8.33 -23.13
CA GLY A 235 -6.20 9.73 -22.77
C GLY A 235 -6.36 10.03 -21.28
N PRO A 236 -6.32 11.32 -20.88
CA PRO A 236 -6.28 11.74 -19.48
C PRO A 236 -7.57 11.42 -18.69
N ASP A 237 -8.71 11.29 -19.38
CA ASP A 237 -10.03 11.07 -18.77
C ASP A 237 -10.05 9.86 -17.83
N GLY A 238 -9.42 8.75 -18.22
CA GLY A 238 -9.39 7.53 -17.40
C GLY A 238 -8.73 7.77 -16.05
N ALA A 239 -7.58 8.44 -16.04
CA ALA A 239 -6.86 8.71 -14.80
C ALA A 239 -7.58 9.77 -13.94
N ALA A 240 -8.22 10.76 -14.55
CA ALA A 240 -9.05 11.74 -13.84
C ALA A 240 -10.24 11.07 -13.13
N VAL A 241 -10.98 10.19 -13.83
CA VAL A 241 -12.08 9.41 -13.25
C VAL A 241 -11.57 8.49 -12.13
N MET A 242 -10.43 7.82 -12.31
CA MET A 242 -9.86 6.99 -11.25
C MET A 242 -9.50 7.79 -10.00
N ARG A 243 -8.82 8.93 -10.15
CA ARG A 243 -8.49 9.81 -9.01
C ARG A 243 -9.74 10.23 -8.29
N TYR A 244 -10.79 10.62 -9.02
CA TYR A 244 -12.09 10.97 -8.44
C TYR A 244 -12.70 9.82 -7.63
N LEU A 245 -12.76 8.61 -8.21
CA LEU A 245 -13.35 7.45 -7.55
C LEU A 245 -12.55 7.01 -6.33
N LEU A 246 -11.22 6.95 -6.44
CA LEU A 246 -10.34 6.62 -5.32
C LEU A 246 -10.47 7.65 -4.20
N ALA A 247 -10.46 8.95 -4.53
CA ALA A 247 -10.66 10.01 -3.55
C ALA A 247 -12.02 9.87 -2.86
N ARG A 248 -13.11 9.60 -3.57
CA ARG A 248 -14.44 9.37 -2.96
C ARG A 248 -14.49 8.14 -2.06
N GLN A 249 -13.88 7.04 -2.46
CA GLN A 249 -13.82 5.82 -1.64
C GLN A 249 -12.98 6.03 -0.38
N MET A 250 -11.82 6.69 -0.52
CA MET A 250 -10.90 6.95 0.59
C MET A 250 -11.43 8.05 1.53
N MET A 251 -12.12 9.07 0.99
CA MET A 251 -12.74 10.15 1.76
C MET A 251 -14.17 9.84 2.22
N ALA A 252 -14.71 8.64 1.98
CA ALA A 252 -16.00 8.23 2.56
C ALA A 252 -15.96 8.13 4.10
N GLY A 253 -14.79 8.34 4.72
CA GLY A 253 -14.55 8.31 6.18
C GLY A 253 -14.09 9.59 6.85
N LEU A 254 -14.15 10.71 6.12
CA LEU A 254 -14.15 12.05 6.70
C LEU A 254 -15.59 12.59 6.66
#